data_AF-A0A8S9L570-F1
#
_entry.id   AF-A0A8S9L570-F1
#
_cell.length_a   1.000
_cell.length_b   1.000
_cell.length_c   1.000
_cell.angle_alpha   90.00
_cell.angle_beta   90.00
_cell.angle_gamma   90.00
#
_symmetry.space_group_name_H-M   'P 1'
#
loop_
_entity.id
_entity.type
_entity.pdbx_description
1 polymer ?
#
loop_
_entity_poly.entity_id
_entity_poly.type
_entity_poly.pdbx_seq_one_letter_code
_entity_poly.pdbx_strand_id
1 'polypeptide(L)'
;MQNIEGAVSDLGIKVSTAIDTRSLRGVPPSIGSFTEIFQIFIAPVIDFLVSKKSPLLVNIDTYFIYANNMRDVSLEYALLTSYKNVVNDGSNIYRNLFVALLDTIYAALEELSGGAVNIVVSEST
;
A
#
# COMPACT_ATOMS: atom_id res chain seq x y z
N MET A 1 3.12 -6.20 18.26
CA MET A 1 3.82 -7.13 17.34
C MET A 1 4.92 -7.92 18.06
N GLN A 2 5.83 -7.28 18.81
CA GLN A 2 6.98 -7.94 19.46
C GLN A 2 6.64 -9.13 20.36
N ASN A 3 5.68 -9.02 21.28
CA ASN A 3 5.32 -10.13 22.18
C ASN A 3 4.80 -11.35 21.44
N ILE A 4 4.02 -11.13 20.37
CA ILE A 4 3.49 -12.23 19.54
C ILE A 4 4.66 -12.87 18.78
N GLU A 5 5.58 -12.07 18.23
CA GLU A 5 6.75 -12.60 17.52
C GLU A 5 7.64 -13.43 18.44
N GLY A 6 7.90 -12.99 19.67
CA GLY A 6 8.67 -13.78 20.64
C GLY A 6 7.99 -15.10 21.03
N ALA A 7 6.66 -15.18 20.92
CA ALA A 7 5.91 -16.41 21.19
C ALA A 7 5.88 -17.39 20.00
N VAL A 8 6.10 -16.91 18.77
CA VAL A 8 5.93 -17.72 17.55
C VAL A 8 7.18 -17.79 16.66
N SER A 9 8.30 -17.19 17.06
CA SER A 9 9.53 -17.07 16.25
C SER A 9 10.03 -18.41 15.71
N ASP A 10 9.90 -19.45 16.52
CA ASP A 10 10.43 -20.78 16.23
C ASP A 10 9.42 -21.66 15.48
N LEU A 11 8.21 -21.14 15.23
CA LEU A 11 7.13 -21.85 14.56
C LEU A 11 7.05 -21.54 13.06
N GLY A 12 7.91 -20.65 12.55
CA GLY A 12 7.87 -20.21 11.15
C GLY A 12 6.67 -19.33 10.79
N ILE A 13 5.92 -18.84 11.77
CA ILE A 13 4.75 -17.98 11.58
C ILE A 13 5.20 -16.52 11.49
N LYS A 14 4.84 -15.83 10.39
CA LYS A 14 5.15 -14.40 10.21
C LYS A 14 4.15 -13.53 10.94
N VAL A 15 4.66 -12.60 11.75
CA VAL A 15 3.85 -11.56 12.41
C VAL A 15 3.83 -10.32 11.54
N SER A 16 2.63 -9.80 11.29
CA SER A 16 2.38 -8.59 10.51
C SER A 16 1.26 -7.75 11.15
N THR A 17 0.87 -6.67 10.48
CA THR A 17 -0.29 -5.84 10.78
C THR A 17 -0.97 -5.43 9.46
N ALA A 18 -2.27 -5.15 9.52
CA ALA A 18 -3.02 -4.61 8.40
C ALA A 18 -3.16 -3.09 8.49
N ILE A 19 -3.09 -2.43 7.33
CA ILE A 19 -3.39 -1.01 7.16
C ILE A 19 -4.35 -0.82 5.97
N ASP A 20 -5.02 0.32 5.91
CA ASP A 20 -5.79 0.75 4.74
C ASP A 20 -5.07 1.89 3.98
N THR A 21 -5.63 2.31 2.85
CA THR A 21 -5.06 3.33 1.98
C THR A 21 -5.40 4.77 2.36
N ARG A 22 -6.14 5.05 3.45
CA ARG A 22 -6.59 6.42 3.79
C ARG A 22 -5.44 7.35 4.17
N SER A 23 -4.36 6.79 4.68
CA SER A 23 -3.15 7.53 5.05
C SER A 23 -2.15 7.67 3.90
N LEU A 24 -2.49 7.20 2.70
CA LEU A 24 -1.64 7.22 1.53
C LEU A 24 -1.88 8.50 0.70
N ARG A 25 -0.81 9.06 0.15
CA ARG A 25 -0.83 10.23 -0.75
C ARG A 25 0.10 9.98 -1.93
N GLY A 26 -0.10 10.76 -2.98
CA GLY A 26 0.78 10.76 -4.16
C GLY A 26 0.07 10.25 -5.40
N VAL A 27 -0.04 11.13 -6.40
CA VAL A 27 -0.36 10.78 -7.78
C VAL A 27 0.58 11.65 -8.64
N PRO A 28 1.50 11.07 -9.44
CA PRO A 28 1.59 9.65 -9.79
C PRO A 28 2.14 8.72 -8.68
N PRO A 29 2.03 7.39 -8.81
CA PRO A 29 2.46 6.43 -7.78
C PRO A 29 3.91 6.55 -7.30
N SER A 30 4.86 6.90 -8.16
CA SER A 30 6.28 7.05 -7.79
C SER A 30 6.57 8.11 -6.73
N ILE A 31 5.65 9.05 -6.49
CA ILE A 31 5.73 10.04 -5.40
C ILE A 31 4.87 9.65 -4.18
N GLY A 32 4.52 8.37 -4.11
CA GLY A 32 3.73 7.80 -3.03
C GLY A 32 4.39 8.03 -1.68
N SER A 33 3.60 8.50 -0.73
CA SER A 33 4.04 8.81 0.64
C SER A 33 2.93 8.53 1.64
N PHE A 34 3.31 8.15 2.85
CA PHE A 34 2.37 8.16 3.97
C PHE A 34 2.24 9.59 4.52
N THR A 35 1.05 9.96 5.02
CA THR A 35 0.88 11.25 5.71
C THR A 35 1.85 11.38 6.89
N GLU A 36 2.36 12.58 7.15
CA GLU A 36 3.31 12.84 8.25
C GLU A 36 2.86 12.26 9.59
N ILE A 37 1.58 12.42 9.93
CA ILE A 37 1.02 11.88 11.17
C ILE A 37 1.10 10.34 11.18
N PHE A 38 0.79 9.69 10.07
CA PHE A 38 0.85 8.24 9.96
C PHE A 38 2.30 7.71 9.94
N GLN A 39 3.25 8.47 9.38
CA GLN A 39 4.67 8.12 9.40
C GLN A 39 5.20 7.85 10.82
N ILE A 40 4.75 8.65 11.81
CA ILE A 40 5.11 8.47 13.23
C ILE A 40 4.74 7.07 13.73
N PHE A 41 3.63 6.50 13.25
CA PHE A 41 3.16 5.18 13.65
C PHE A 41 3.73 4.05 12.80
N ILE A 42 3.80 4.24 11.47
CA ILE A 42 4.15 3.16 10.55
C ILE A 42 5.67 2.94 10.43
N ALA A 43 6.51 3.96 10.65
CA ALA A 43 7.96 3.80 10.59
C ALA A 43 8.50 2.68 11.50
N PRO A 44 8.21 2.64 12.82
CA PRO A 44 8.69 1.55 13.67
C PRO A 44 8.06 0.19 13.33
N VAL A 45 6.88 0.17 12.67
CA VAL A 45 6.27 -1.06 12.15
C VAL A 45 7.08 -1.56 10.95
N ILE A 46 7.44 -0.69 10.01
CA ILE A 46 8.27 -1.02 8.85
C ILE A 46 9.61 -1.60 9.31
N ASP A 47 10.29 -0.95 10.26
CA ASP A 47 11.56 -1.45 10.83
C ASP A 47 11.40 -2.88 11.39
N PHE A 48 10.32 -3.11 12.13
CA PHE A 48 9.99 -4.43 12.65
C PHE A 48 9.80 -5.44 11.51
N LEU A 49 9.01 -5.11 10.48
CA LEU A 49 8.71 -5.99 9.35
C LEU A 49 9.97 -6.33 8.54
N VAL A 50 10.85 -5.35 8.28
CA VAL A 50 12.15 -5.54 7.63
C VAL A 50 12.99 -6.52 8.45
N SER A 51 13.15 -6.28 9.76
CA SER A 51 13.99 -7.12 10.62
C SER A 51 13.51 -8.58 10.70
N LYS A 52 12.20 -8.80 10.61
CA LYS A 52 11.58 -10.13 10.69
C LYS A 52 11.31 -10.77 9.33
N LYS A 53 11.60 -10.05 8.24
CA LYS A 53 11.25 -10.45 6.87
C LYS A 53 9.77 -10.85 6.78
N SER A 54 8.92 -10.03 7.38
CA SER A 54 7.46 -10.19 7.37
C SER A 54 6.86 -9.24 6.35
N PRO A 55 5.74 -9.61 5.69
CA PRO A 55 5.05 -8.70 4.78
C PRO A 55 4.30 -7.62 5.55
N LEU A 56 3.91 -6.54 4.90
CA LEU A 56 2.83 -5.65 5.34
C LEU A 56 1.52 -6.12 4.73
N LEU A 57 0.46 -6.23 5.54
CA LEU A 57 -0.87 -6.49 5.02
C LEU A 57 -1.55 -5.16 4.66
N VAL A 58 -2.16 -5.08 3.48
CA VAL A 58 -2.82 -3.84 3.03
C VAL A 58 -4.21 -4.13 2.47
N ASN A 59 -5.17 -3.34 2.93
CA ASN A 59 -6.53 -3.33 2.40
C ASN A 59 -6.60 -2.32 1.26
N ILE A 60 -6.86 -2.78 0.03
CA ILE A 60 -6.94 -1.93 -1.16
C ILE A 60 -8.40 -1.74 -1.57
N ASP A 61 -8.95 -0.60 -1.19
CA ASP A 61 -10.36 -0.25 -1.41
C ASP A 61 -10.54 0.71 -2.58
N THR A 62 -10.57 0.16 -3.79
CA THR A 62 -10.76 0.94 -5.02
C THR A 62 -12.16 1.55 -5.09
N TYR A 63 -13.18 0.82 -4.61
CA TYR A 63 -14.56 1.30 -4.58
C TYR A 63 -14.72 2.59 -3.75
N PHE A 64 -14.16 2.65 -2.55
CA PHE A 64 -14.30 3.84 -1.69
C PHE A 64 -13.57 5.06 -2.26
N ILE A 65 -12.44 4.88 -2.95
CA ILE A 65 -11.75 5.98 -3.62
C ILE A 65 -12.59 6.53 -4.77
N TYR A 66 -13.19 5.65 -5.59
CA TYR A 66 -14.14 6.06 -6.62
C TYR A 66 -15.37 6.76 -6.03
N ALA A 67 -16.04 6.14 -5.06
CA ALA A 67 -17.28 6.63 -4.50
C ALA A 67 -17.12 8.03 -3.86
N ASN A 68 -15.95 8.31 -3.29
CA ASN A 68 -15.63 9.62 -2.70
C ASN A 68 -15.04 10.63 -3.70
N ASN A 69 -14.67 10.21 -4.91
CA ASN A 69 -14.10 11.08 -5.95
C ASN A 69 -14.58 10.72 -7.36
N MET A 70 -15.90 10.60 -7.54
CA MET A 70 -16.51 10.20 -8.83
C MET A 70 -16.23 11.18 -9.99
N ARG A 71 -15.77 12.40 -9.68
CA ARG A 71 -15.45 13.42 -10.69
C ARG A 71 -14.10 13.14 -11.35
N ASP A 72 -13.09 12.81 -10.56
CA ASP A 72 -11.71 12.71 -11.05
C ASP A 72 -11.26 11.23 -11.19
N VAL A 73 -11.95 10.30 -10.52
CA VAL A 73 -11.72 8.85 -10.63
C VAL A 73 -12.85 8.23 -11.43
N SER A 74 -12.55 7.67 -12.60
CA SER A 74 -13.57 6.99 -13.42
C SER A 74 -13.92 5.62 -12.84
N LEU A 75 -15.17 5.18 -13.05
CA LEU A 75 -15.63 3.87 -12.59
C LEU A 75 -14.81 2.75 -13.25
N GLU A 76 -14.48 2.87 -14.54
CA GLU A 76 -13.70 1.86 -15.27
C GLU A 76 -12.26 1.73 -14.73
N TYR A 77 -11.68 2.85 -14.26
CA TYR A 77 -10.36 2.81 -13.63
C TYR A 77 -10.40 2.05 -12.30
N ALA A 78 -11.45 2.24 -11.50
CA ALA A 78 -11.66 1.52 -10.25
C ALA A 78 -12.03 0.04 -10.47
N LEU A 79 -12.83 -0.27 -11.48
CA LEU A 79 -13.30 -1.64 -11.80
C LEU A 79 -12.31 -2.48 -12.62
N LEU A 80 -11.08 -2.01 -12.83
CA LEU A 80 -10.05 -2.70 -13.63
C LEU A 80 -10.44 -2.92 -15.11
N THR A 81 -11.37 -2.12 -15.65
CA THR A 81 -11.89 -2.27 -17.02
C THR A 81 -11.49 -1.15 -17.97
N SER A 82 -10.74 -0.14 -17.49
CA SER A 82 -10.29 0.96 -18.35
C SER A 82 -9.26 0.51 -19.38
N TYR A 83 -9.48 0.93 -20.63
CA TYR A 83 -8.52 0.80 -21.74
C TYR A 83 -7.66 2.07 -21.93
N LYS A 84 -7.97 3.14 -21.19
CA LYS A 84 -7.27 4.42 -21.26
C LYS A 84 -6.02 4.39 -20.38
N ASN A 85 -4.97 5.07 -20.83
CA ASN A 85 -3.85 5.41 -19.96
C ASN A 85 -4.33 6.51 -19.01
N VAL A 86 -4.56 6.19 -17.73
CA VAL A 86 -5.17 7.11 -16.76
C VAL A 86 -4.08 7.92 -16.06
N VAL A 87 -3.02 7.26 -15.61
CA VAL A 87 -1.85 7.91 -15.00
C VAL A 87 -0.59 7.47 -15.75
N ASN A 88 0.22 8.45 -16.16
CA ASN A 88 1.56 8.22 -16.70
C ASN A 88 2.58 8.59 -15.62
N ASP A 89 3.53 7.70 -15.37
CA ASP A 89 4.50 7.82 -14.29
C ASP A 89 5.88 7.35 -14.76
N GLY A 90 6.64 8.28 -15.38
CA GLY A 90 7.86 7.93 -16.10
C GLY A 90 7.59 6.90 -17.20
N SER A 91 8.19 5.71 -17.09
CA SER A 91 7.96 4.58 -18.01
C SER A 91 6.72 3.74 -17.68
N ASN A 92 6.13 3.93 -16.49
CA ASN A 92 4.98 3.16 -16.04
C ASN A 92 3.68 3.83 -16.47
N ILE A 93 2.70 3.02 -16.85
CA ILE A 93 1.38 3.48 -17.29
C ILE A 93 0.33 2.71 -16.50
N TYR A 94 -0.49 3.43 -15.74
CA TYR A 94 -1.55 2.83 -14.95
C TYR A 94 -2.89 2.98 -15.66
N ARG A 95 -3.52 1.83 -15.91
CA ARG A 95 -4.87 1.70 -16.47
C ARG A 95 -5.88 1.19 -15.45
N ASN A 96 -5.44 0.80 -14.26
CA ASN A 96 -6.31 0.37 -13.18
C ASN A 96 -5.84 0.98 -11.86
N LEU A 97 -6.80 1.36 -11.03
CA LEU A 97 -6.55 2.04 -9.75
C LEU A 97 -5.88 1.11 -8.75
N PHE A 98 -6.20 -0.19 -8.78
CA PHE A 98 -5.64 -1.20 -7.88
C PHE A 98 -4.10 -1.24 -7.94
N VAL A 99 -3.53 -1.40 -9.15
CA VAL A 99 -2.07 -1.44 -9.36
C VAL A 99 -1.45 -0.08 -9.06
N ALA A 100 -2.12 1.02 -9.40
CA ALA A 100 -1.62 2.35 -9.05
C ALA A 100 -1.51 2.54 -7.54
N LEU A 101 -2.51 2.13 -6.75
CA LEU A 101 -2.45 2.19 -5.30
C LEU A 101 -1.36 1.29 -4.73
N LEU A 102 -1.24 0.06 -5.26
CA LEU A 102 -0.21 -0.88 -4.84
C LEU A 102 1.20 -0.29 -5.01
N ASP A 103 1.50 0.27 -6.18
CA ASP A 103 2.79 0.90 -6.45
C ASP A 103 2.99 2.19 -5.64
N THR A 104 1.91 2.92 -5.34
CA THR A 104 1.97 4.10 -4.45
C THR A 104 2.37 3.68 -3.03
N ILE A 105 1.88 2.52 -2.54
CA ILE A 105 2.29 1.99 -1.23
C ILE A 105 3.74 1.54 -1.27
N TYR A 106 4.20 0.89 -2.34
CA TYR A 106 5.61 0.53 -2.50
C TYR A 106 6.52 1.76 -2.46
N ALA A 107 6.18 2.83 -3.18
CA ALA A 107 6.92 4.09 -3.12
C ALA A 107 6.96 4.68 -1.70
N ALA A 108 5.83 4.66 -0.99
CA ALA A 108 5.75 5.14 0.39
C ALA A 108 6.57 4.29 1.38
N LEU A 109 6.68 2.98 1.13
CA LEU A 109 7.56 2.10 1.90
C LEU A 109 9.03 2.42 1.62
N GLU A 110 9.40 2.61 0.35
CA GLU A 110 10.77 2.96 -0.04
C GLU A 110 11.25 4.28 0.60
N GLU A 111 10.39 5.30 0.66
CA GLU A 111 10.66 6.58 1.34
C GLU A 111 11.08 6.37 2.81
N LEU A 112 10.47 5.38 3.48
CA LEU A 112 10.74 5.02 4.87
C LEU A 112 11.76 3.87 5.02
N SER A 113 12.64 3.67 4.02
CA SER A 113 13.64 2.59 4.01
C SER A 113 13.06 1.17 4.10
N GLY A 114 11.78 1.01 3.79
CA GLY A 114 11.01 -0.23 3.83
C GLY A 114 10.96 -0.99 2.51
N GLY A 115 11.80 -0.68 1.53
CA GLY A 115 11.75 -1.29 0.18
C GLY A 115 11.95 -2.82 0.13
N ALA A 116 12.40 -3.43 1.23
CA ALA A 116 12.49 -4.89 1.37
C ALA A 116 11.18 -5.55 1.87
N VAL A 117 10.18 -4.76 2.28
CA VAL A 117 8.90 -5.26 2.79
C VAL A 117 7.99 -5.61 1.62
N ASN A 118 7.61 -6.89 1.53
CA ASN A 118 6.58 -7.32 0.59
C ASN A 118 5.20 -6.86 1.06
N ILE A 119 4.32 -6.53 0.11
CA ILE A 119 2.92 -6.26 0.39
C ILE A 119 2.11 -7.54 0.14
N VAL A 120 1.17 -7.83 1.04
CA VAL A 120 0.11 -8.80 0.81
C VAL A 120 -1.21 -8.05 0.88
N VAL A 121 -2.01 -8.14 -0.18
CA VAL A 121 -3.35 -7.55 -0.18
C VAL A 121 -4.26 -8.43 0.69
N SER A 122 -4.63 -7.94 1.86
CA SER A 122 -5.44 -8.68 2.83
C SER A 122 -6.94 -8.53 2.59
N GLU A 123 -7.35 -7.40 2.03
CA GLU A 123 -8.73 -7.11 1.63
C GLU A 123 -8.72 -6.31 0.33
N SER A 124 -9.74 -6.49 -0.50
CA SER A 124 -9.96 -5.64 -1.68
C SER A 124 -11.44 -5.47 -1.97
N THR A 125 -11.83 -4.23 -2.22
CA THR A 125 -13.21 -3.83 -2.57
C THR A 125 -13.29 -2.85 -3.74
#